data_AF-A0A1T4W6J7-F1
#
_entry.id   AF-A0A1T4W6J7-F1
#
_cell.length_a   1.000
_cell.length_b   1.000
_cell.length_c   1.000
_cell.angle_alpha   90.00
_cell.angle_beta   90.00
_cell.angle_gamma   90.00
#
_symmetry.space_group_name_H-M   'P 1'
#
loop_
_entity.id
_entity.type
_entity.pdbx_description
1 polymer ?
#
loop_
_entity_poly.entity_id
_entity_poly.type
_entity_poly.pdbx_seq_one_letter_code
_entity_poly.pdbx_strand_id
1 'polypeptide(L)'
;MSNKNITKKDKRRIIKRIIAGVLSATLIISSFPKVQIWSEGKDKIVKYPYTLYAEDEELGIKINTENLTINGTAYTNGKFVSTAKYPCVSGKIIDKDSKNTNDSSNENLNDSFDYTKDLIILHDKIKNEEFGDECDNHNKDYSVKNMNISIDKKIWTDGSLNINGSTNLNKSVGAVSDISCFGGNLNVNGSGVVMYSKTGDIKISNTYVSLKGIIYAPSGTVKIDCDYFTLDGIIIAQNVIIDGKGASINYSEKWAKYVGIESEDGLASDENNSEDSDDSDNDGLTNENEEELGTNPNKADSDGDKLSDGLEVYGLGTDPLKKDSDDNGISDFNEDLDEDSLVNGKEIQKSTNPLVEDTDDDGLLDGEEVYKYFTNPLEMDTDKDGLDDGAEIKFKTNPNNEYSDVDGRRDGDIQREQTYTEKIGNEESEILEVGV
;
A
#
# COMPACT_ATOMS: atom_id res chain seq x y z
N MET A 1 42.15 -81.25 -29.05
CA MET A 1 41.37 -81.94 -30.10
C MET A 1 39.89 -81.82 -29.78
N SER A 2 39.07 -81.78 -30.83
CA SER A 2 37.60 -81.61 -30.85
C SER A 2 37.15 -80.15 -30.99
N ASN A 3 36.96 -79.60 -32.21
CA ASN A 3 35.87 -79.84 -33.21
C ASN A 3 34.47 -79.56 -32.62
N LYS A 4 33.51 -78.91 -33.27
CA LYS A 4 33.32 -78.34 -34.62
C LYS A 4 31.99 -77.55 -34.53
N ASN A 5 31.95 -76.29 -34.95
CA ASN A 5 31.40 -75.78 -36.21
C ASN A 5 29.87 -75.56 -36.36
N ILE A 6 29.50 -74.27 -36.47
CA ILE A 6 28.83 -73.57 -37.60
C ILE A 6 27.46 -74.11 -38.07
N THR A 7 26.38 -73.31 -38.09
CA THR A 7 25.96 -72.52 -39.27
C THR A 7 24.87 -71.46 -39.00
N LYS A 8 25.08 -70.26 -39.57
CA LYS A 8 24.20 -69.18 -40.11
C LYS A 8 22.67 -69.31 -39.88
N LYS A 9 21.91 -68.27 -39.52
CA LYS A 9 21.53 -67.10 -40.36
C LYS A 9 20.66 -66.09 -39.55
N ASP A 10 20.74 -64.78 -39.89
CA ASP A 10 19.67 -63.75 -39.83
C ASP A 10 18.95 -63.50 -38.48
N LYS A 11 18.91 -62.33 -37.83
CA LYS A 11 19.00 -60.93 -38.25
C LYS A 11 19.40 -60.05 -37.04
N ARG A 12 20.34 -59.13 -37.30
CA ARG A 12 20.57 -57.83 -36.65
C ARG A 12 19.24 -57.06 -36.57
N ARG A 13 18.93 -56.12 -35.66
CA ARG A 13 19.64 -55.19 -34.75
C ARG A 13 18.51 -54.27 -34.20
N ILE A 14 18.48 -53.70 -32.99
CA ILE A 14 19.35 -52.67 -32.35
C ILE A 14 18.75 -52.50 -30.92
N ILE A 15 19.42 -52.91 -29.83
CA ILE A 15 20.41 -52.18 -28.97
C ILE A 15 19.69 -51.20 -28.01
N LYS A 16 19.47 -51.49 -26.70
CA LYS A 16 20.38 -51.54 -25.50
C LYS A 16 21.17 -50.22 -25.32
N ARG A 17 21.45 -49.63 -24.15
CA ARG A 17 21.21 -49.87 -22.71
C ARG A 17 21.84 -48.64 -22.00
N ILE A 18 21.23 -48.24 -20.89
CA ILE A 18 21.81 -48.02 -19.55
C ILE A 18 23.22 -47.38 -19.41
N ILE A 19 23.21 -46.27 -18.66
CA ILE A 19 24.19 -45.63 -17.76
C ILE A 19 25.41 -46.48 -17.35
N ALA A 20 26.61 -45.91 -17.45
CA ALA A 20 27.73 -46.11 -16.52
C ALA A 20 28.84 -45.07 -16.77
N GLY A 21 29.38 -44.49 -15.70
CA GLY A 21 30.46 -43.50 -15.75
C GLY A 21 31.87 -44.07 -15.56
N VAL A 22 32.79 -43.11 -15.35
CA VAL A 22 34.14 -43.15 -14.75
C VAL A 22 35.35 -42.97 -15.70
N LEU A 23 35.91 -41.74 -15.60
CA LEU A 23 37.31 -41.25 -15.63
C LEU A 23 38.36 -41.79 -16.63
N SER A 24 39.07 -40.87 -17.31
CA SER A 24 40.48 -40.52 -16.96
C SER A 24 41.12 -39.41 -17.84
N ALA A 25 41.75 -38.46 -17.13
CA ALA A 25 42.98 -37.68 -17.38
C ALA A 25 43.31 -37.04 -18.75
N THR A 26 43.40 -35.69 -18.80
CA THR A 26 44.69 -34.93 -18.86
C THR A 26 44.46 -33.40 -18.85
N LEU A 27 45.31 -32.67 -18.10
CA LEU A 27 45.30 -31.22 -17.87
C LEU A 27 45.92 -30.43 -19.03
N ILE A 28 45.23 -29.37 -19.50
CA ILE A 28 45.87 -28.07 -19.80
C ILE A 28 45.02 -26.98 -19.16
N ILE A 29 45.71 -26.17 -18.36
CA ILE A 29 45.24 -25.01 -17.63
C ILE A 29 45.20 -23.83 -18.60
N SER A 30 44.03 -23.23 -18.81
CA SER A 30 43.91 -21.81 -19.11
C SER A 30 42.79 -21.24 -18.26
N SER A 31 43.22 -20.41 -17.33
CA SER A 31 42.48 -19.60 -16.37
C SER A 31 41.19 -18.98 -16.92
N PHE A 32 40.06 -19.54 -16.50
CA PHE A 32 38.86 -18.77 -16.18
C PHE A 32 38.61 -18.95 -14.68
N PRO A 33 38.29 -17.89 -13.93
CA PRO A 33 38.03 -18.02 -12.50
C PRO A 33 36.89 -19.00 -12.29
N LYS A 34 37.15 -20.01 -11.44
CA LYS A 34 36.09 -20.73 -10.74
C LYS A 34 35.35 -19.69 -9.90
N VAL A 35 34.20 -19.23 -10.36
CA VAL A 35 33.22 -18.69 -9.44
C VAL A 35 32.69 -19.90 -8.69
N GLN A 36 33.07 -20.00 -7.41
CA GLN A 36 32.40 -20.87 -6.47
C GLN A 36 30.90 -20.59 -6.60
N ILE A 37 30.10 -21.62 -6.83
CA ILE A 37 28.66 -21.55 -6.60
C ILE A 37 28.53 -21.38 -5.09
N TRP A 38 28.39 -20.13 -4.65
CA TRP A 38 27.82 -19.85 -3.35
C TRP A 38 26.34 -20.14 -3.51
N SER A 39 25.79 -20.96 -2.61
CA SER A 39 24.35 -21.03 -2.42
C SER A 39 23.90 -19.63 -2.01
N GLU A 40 23.33 -18.87 -2.94
CA GLU A 40 22.63 -17.63 -2.60
C GLU A 40 21.47 -17.98 -1.67
N GLY A 41 21.42 -17.25 -0.56
CA GLY A 41 20.38 -17.38 0.44
C GLY A 41 19.02 -17.08 -0.18
N LYS A 42 17.97 -17.53 0.50
CA LYS A 42 16.61 -17.11 0.19
C LYS A 42 16.57 -15.57 0.19
N ASP A 43 16.41 -14.94 -0.96
CA ASP A 43 16.07 -13.53 -1.02
C ASP A 43 14.73 -13.37 -0.28
N LYS A 44 14.74 -12.63 0.84
CA LYS A 44 13.52 -12.28 1.55
C LYS A 44 12.66 -11.44 0.60
N ILE A 45 11.43 -11.89 0.35
CA ILE A 45 10.43 -11.13 -0.41
C ILE A 45 10.19 -9.82 0.34
N VAL A 46 10.25 -8.69 -0.36
CA VAL A 46 9.90 -7.37 0.21
C VAL A 46 8.39 -7.22 0.07
N LYS A 47 7.67 -7.13 1.20
CA LYS A 47 6.20 -7.11 1.25
C LYS A 47 5.59 -5.85 0.63
N TYR A 48 6.25 -4.69 0.76
CA TYR A 48 5.78 -3.41 0.21
C TYR A 48 6.72 -2.84 -0.86
N PRO A 49 6.67 -3.36 -2.10
CA PRO A 49 7.54 -2.94 -3.19
C PRO A 49 7.11 -1.61 -3.85
N TYR A 50 6.42 -0.74 -3.11
CA TYR A 50 5.83 0.49 -3.65
C TYR A 50 6.75 1.69 -3.46
N THR A 51 6.77 2.60 -4.45
CA THR A 51 7.42 3.91 -4.34
C THR A 51 6.40 5.00 -4.02
N LEU A 52 5.14 4.79 -4.37
CA LEU A 52 3.98 5.57 -3.99
C LEU A 52 2.90 4.62 -3.50
N TYR A 53 2.32 4.91 -2.35
CA TYR A 53 1.18 4.23 -1.78
C TYR A 53 0.16 5.26 -1.32
N ALA A 54 -1.09 5.11 -1.75
CA ALA A 54 -2.22 5.91 -1.26
C ALA A 54 -3.40 5.00 -0.94
N GLU A 55 -3.88 5.03 0.30
CA GLU A 55 -4.97 4.16 0.75
C GLU A 55 -6.34 4.58 0.22
N ASP A 56 -6.56 5.89 0.06
CA ASP A 56 -7.88 6.45 -0.23
C ASP A 56 -8.45 5.96 -1.57
N GLU A 57 -9.71 5.55 -1.54
CA GLU A 57 -10.43 4.98 -2.68
C GLU A 57 -11.06 6.02 -3.62
N GLU A 58 -11.34 7.22 -3.13
CA GLU A 58 -11.93 8.28 -3.94
C GLU A 58 -10.86 9.14 -4.64
N LEU A 59 -9.86 9.55 -3.88
CA LEU A 59 -8.87 10.57 -4.25
C LEU A 59 -7.56 9.96 -4.75
N GLY A 60 -7.08 8.89 -4.11
CA GLY A 60 -5.91 8.10 -4.49
C GLY A 60 -4.63 8.90 -4.76
N ILE A 61 -4.06 8.72 -5.96
CA ILE A 61 -2.82 9.39 -6.39
C ILE A 61 -3.09 10.34 -7.55
N LYS A 62 -2.85 11.64 -7.34
CA LYS A 62 -2.99 12.67 -8.35
C LYS A 62 -1.68 13.38 -8.64
N ILE A 63 -1.21 13.31 -9.88
CA ILE A 63 0.05 13.94 -10.33
C ILE A 63 -0.21 14.91 -11.48
N ASN A 64 -0.28 16.20 -11.16
CA ASN A 64 -0.48 17.29 -12.10
C ASN A 64 0.88 17.90 -12.50
N THR A 65 1.57 17.26 -13.45
CA THR A 65 2.86 17.74 -13.96
C THR A 65 2.94 17.72 -15.49
N GLU A 66 3.85 18.50 -16.07
CA GLU A 66 4.13 18.44 -17.51
C GLU A 66 4.98 17.21 -17.86
N ASN A 67 5.97 16.89 -17.01
CA ASN A 67 6.90 15.78 -17.18
C ASN A 67 6.89 14.88 -15.95
N LEU A 68 6.57 13.60 -16.14
CA LEU A 68 6.53 12.61 -15.07
C LEU A 68 7.47 11.44 -15.38
N THR A 69 8.29 11.06 -14.40
CA THR A 69 9.03 9.81 -14.39
C THR A 69 8.79 9.08 -13.07
N ILE A 70 8.38 7.82 -13.14
CA ILE A 70 8.22 6.92 -11.98
C ILE A 70 9.06 5.67 -12.23
N ASN A 71 10.10 5.49 -11.43
CA ASN A 71 10.94 4.30 -11.44
C ASN A 71 10.61 3.41 -10.24
N GLY A 72 9.45 2.77 -10.28
CA GLY A 72 8.93 1.95 -9.19
C GLY A 72 7.45 1.64 -9.41
N THR A 73 6.84 0.93 -8.46
CA THR A 73 5.39 0.68 -8.48
C THR A 73 4.67 1.79 -7.73
N ALA A 74 3.61 2.33 -8.33
CA ALA A 74 2.63 3.16 -7.64
C ALA A 74 1.39 2.30 -7.36
N TYR A 75 0.95 2.27 -6.11
CA TYR A 75 -0.23 1.55 -5.68
C TYR A 75 -1.23 2.52 -5.05
N THR A 76 -2.49 2.38 -5.40
CA THR A 76 -3.58 3.07 -4.72
C THR A 76 -4.86 2.23 -4.78
N ASN A 77 -5.69 2.28 -3.74
CA ASN A 77 -7.03 1.70 -3.83
C ASN A 77 -7.98 2.59 -4.62
N GLY A 78 -7.72 3.91 -4.68
CA GLY A 78 -8.43 4.83 -5.54
C GLY A 78 -7.85 4.95 -6.94
N LYS A 79 -8.00 6.13 -7.54
CA LYS A 79 -7.58 6.38 -8.93
C LYS A 79 -6.18 6.96 -9.01
N PHE A 80 -5.40 6.44 -9.97
CA PHE A 80 -4.16 7.09 -10.37
C PHE A 80 -4.45 8.06 -11.53
N VAL A 81 -4.35 9.36 -11.27
CA VAL A 81 -4.60 10.41 -12.26
C VAL A 81 -3.32 11.18 -12.55
N SER A 82 -2.92 11.26 -13.82
CA SER A 82 -1.81 12.12 -14.24
C SER A 82 -2.15 13.02 -15.43
N THR A 83 -1.72 14.27 -15.37
CA THR A 83 -1.83 15.23 -16.50
C THR A 83 -0.62 15.19 -17.43
N ALA A 84 0.42 14.39 -17.12
CA ALA A 84 1.64 14.36 -17.91
C ALA A 84 1.34 13.79 -19.30
N LYS A 85 1.78 14.50 -20.34
CA LYS A 85 1.50 14.10 -21.73
C LYS A 85 2.23 12.80 -22.13
N TYR A 86 3.42 12.59 -21.57
CA TYR A 86 4.29 11.46 -21.85
C TYR A 86 4.95 10.96 -20.56
N PRO A 87 4.19 10.33 -19.65
CA PRO A 87 4.76 9.79 -18.42
C PRO A 87 5.70 8.63 -18.75
N CYS A 88 6.85 8.56 -18.06
CA CYS A 88 7.79 7.46 -18.15
C CYS A 88 7.70 6.62 -16.88
N VAL A 89 7.05 5.46 -16.96
CA VAL A 89 6.88 4.55 -15.82
C VAL A 89 7.63 3.25 -16.11
N SER A 90 8.57 2.86 -15.24
CA SER A 90 9.32 1.60 -15.39
C SER A 90 8.84 0.46 -14.50
N GLY A 91 7.98 0.74 -13.50
CA GLY A 91 7.26 -0.28 -12.71
C GLY A 91 5.79 -0.41 -13.12
N LYS A 92 4.92 -0.83 -12.19
CA LYS A 92 3.46 -0.93 -12.41
C LYS A 92 2.74 0.28 -11.81
N ILE A 93 1.61 0.65 -12.40
CA ILE A 93 0.58 1.42 -11.72
C ILE A 93 -0.50 0.40 -11.38
N ILE A 94 -0.84 0.32 -10.10
CA ILE A 94 -1.91 -0.51 -9.58
C ILE A 94 -2.88 0.47 -8.94
N ASP A 95 -3.96 0.76 -9.65
CA ASP A 95 -5.07 1.56 -9.16
C ASP A 95 -6.34 0.71 -9.15
N LYS A 96 -7.45 1.32 -8.75
CA LYS A 96 -8.79 0.72 -8.76
C LYS A 96 -9.10 0.01 -10.08
N ASP A 97 -8.96 0.72 -11.20
CA ASP A 97 -9.24 0.21 -12.55
C ASP A 97 -8.34 -0.98 -12.94
N SER A 98 -7.10 -1.03 -12.45
CA SER A 98 -6.15 -2.12 -12.74
C SER A 98 -6.54 -3.44 -12.08
N LYS A 99 -7.21 -3.39 -10.92
CA LYS A 99 -7.66 -4.59 -10.16
C LYS A 99 -8.83 -5.31 -10.84
N ASN A 100 -9.64 -4.58 -11.62
CA ASN A 100 -10.84 -5.11 -12.29
C ASN A 100 -10.55 -5.76 -13.65
N THR A 101 -9.28 -5.74 -14.09
CA THR A 101 -8.89 -6.46 -15.30
C THR A 101 -8.60 -7.92 -14.98
N ASN A 102 -9.38 -8.83 -15.60
CA ASN A 102 -9.22 -10.29 -15.58
C ASN A 102 -7.88 -10.79 -16.18
N ASP A 103 -6.74 -10.28 -15.71
CA ASP A 103 -5.44 -10.82 -16.05
C ASP A 103 -5.15 -12.02 -15.14
N SER A 104 -5.49 -13.19 -15.69
CA SER A 104 -5.24 -14.54 -15.18
C SER A 104 -3.76 -14.89 -14.89
N SER A 105 -2.90 -13.91 -14.58
CA SER A 105 -1.65 -14.14 -13.87
C SER A 105 -1.93 -14.14 -12.37
N ASN A 106 -2.16 -15.35 -11.87
CA ASN A 106 -2.21 -15.74 -10.46
C ASN A 106 -0.87 -15.41 -9.76
N GLU A 107 -0.53 -14.13 -9.59
CA GLU A 107 0.45 -13.68 -8.61
C GLU A 107 -0.33 -13.46 -7.31
N ASN A 108 0.01 -14.22 -6.27
CA ASN A 108 -0.57 -14.12 -4.94
C ASN A 108 -0.74 -12.64 -4.53
N LEU A 109 -1.97 -12.11 -4.57
CA LEU A 109 -2.37 -10.88 -3.88
C LEU A 109 -2.44 -11.08 -2.35
N ASN A 110 -2.06 -12.26 -1.84
CA ASN A 110 -1.97 -12.58 -0.42
C ASN A 110 -0.88 -11.78 0.34
N ASP A 111 -0.16 -10.86 -0.31
CA ASP A 111 0.84 -9.96 0.26
C ASP A 111 0.53 -8.48 -0.09
N SER A 112 -0.76 -8.12 -0.25
CA SER A 112 -1.18 -6.72 -0.30
C SER A 112 -0.88 -6.02 1.04
N PHE A 113 -0.57 -4.71 1.01
CA PHE A 113 -0.46 -3.90 2.22
C PHE A 113 -1.84 -3.90 2.91
N ASP A 114 -1.94 -4.56 4.07
CA ASP A 114 -3.13 -4.53 4.91
C ASP A 114 -3.06 -3.27 5.77
N TYR A 115 -3.78 -2.24 5.36
CA TYR A 115 -3.73 -0.93 6.02
C TYR A 115 -4.09 -0.99 7.51
N THR A 116 -4.89 -1.97 7.95
CA THR A 116 -5.27 -2.11 9.36
C THR A 116 -4.17 -2.73 10.22
N LYS A 117 -3.29 -3.56 9.66
CA LYS A 117 -2.24 -4.29 10.42
C LYS A 117 -0.83 -3.81 10.11
N ASP A 118 -0.53 -3.62 8.83
CA ASP A 118 0.80 -3.35 8.34
C ASP A 118 1.24 -1.90 8.62
N LEU A 119 0.26 -0.98 8.70
CA LEU A 119 0.47 0.42 9.04
C LEU A 119 0.99 0.60 10.45
N ILE A 120 0.45 -0.18 11.38
CA ILE A 120 0.78 -0.16 12.80
C ILE A 120 2.25 -0.56 13.02
N ILE A 121 2.65 -1.72 12.47
CA ILE A 121 4.03 -2.22 12.55
C ILE A 121 5.00 -1.18 11.94
N LEU A 122 4.61 -0.61 10.80
CA LEU A 122 5.41 0.40 10.12
C LEU A 122 5.53 1.69 10.95
N HIS A 123 4.45 2.09 11.63
CA HIS A 123 4.43 3.25 12.50
C HIS A 123 5.42 3.11 13.64
N ASP A 124 5.34 2.02 14.39
CA ASP A 124 6.20 1.78 15.55
C ASP A 124 7.65 1.67 15.15
N LYS A 125 7.92 0.99 14.04
CA LYS A 125 9.27 0.94 13.47
C LYS A 125 9.84 2.31 13.15
N ILE A 126 9.07 3.15 12.45
CA ILE A 126 9.51 4.52 12.12
C ILE A 126 9.69 5.34 13.41
N LYS A 127 8.72 5.31 14.32
CA LYS A 127 8.75 6.09 15.55
C LYS A 127 9.94 5.70 16.42
N ASN A 128 10.16 4.42 16.65
CA ASN A 128 11.21 3.92 17.54
C ASN A 128 12.61 4.15 16.95
N GLU A 129 12.83 3.83 15.67
CA GLU A 129 14.16 3.97 15.05
C GLU A 129 14.52 5.43 14.71
N GLU A 130 13.55 6.23 14.26
CA GLU A 130 13.78 7.62 13.83
C GLU A 130 13.55 8.66 14.93
N PHE A 131 12.72 8.39 15.95
CA PHE A 131 12.34 9.39 16.94
C PHE A 131 12.46 8.95 18.41
N GLY A 132 12.91 7.72 18.71
CA GLY A 132 13.12 7.24 20.10
C GLY A 132 14.21 8.01 20.87
N ASP A 133 15.49 7.77 20.57
CA ASP A 133 16.61 8.44 21.25
C ASP A 133 17.18 9.64 20.46
N GLU A 134 17.66 10.65 21.19
CA GLU A 134 18.33 11.86 20.65
C GLU A 134 17.48 12.76 19.72
N CYS A 135 16.20 12.93 20.04
CA CYS A 135 15.29 13.84 19.35
C CYS A 135 15.16 15.21 20.05
N ASP A 136 15.03 16.29 19.27
CA ASP A 136 14.64 17.62 19.75
C ASP A 136 13.11 17.71 19.82
N ASN A 137 12.55 17.37 20.99
CA ASN A 137 11.11 17.26 21.23
C ASN A 137 10.46 18.59 21.61
N HIS A 138 9.32 18.91 21.00
CA HIS A 138 8.54 20.13 21.23
C HIS A 138 7.08 19.80 21.55
N ASN A 139 6.60 20.15 22.73
CA ASN A 139 5.26 19.77 23.21
C ASN A 139 4.07 20.57 22.65
N LYS A 140 4.32 21.39 21.62
CA LYS A 140 3.38 22.27 20.92
C LYS A 140 3.93 22.54 19.53
N ASP A 141 3.13 23.20 18.70
CA ASP A 141 3.55 23.70 17.39
C ASP A 141 4.95 24.31 17.40
N TYR A 142 5.77 23.83 16.49
CA TYR A 142 7.15 24.27 16.34
C TYR A 142 7.38 24.89 14.97
N SER A 143 8.11 25.99 14.94
CA SER A 143 8.35 26.75 13.71
C SER A 143 9.82 27.09 13.55
N VAL A 144 10.42 26.65 12.46
CA VAL A 144 11.79 26.98 12.06
C VAL A 144 11.71 27.96 10.89
N LYS A 145 12.13 29.21 11.12
CA LYS A 145 12.07 30.26 10.10
C LYS A 145 13.43 30.93 9.91
N ASN A 146 14.03 30.73 8.74
CA ASN A 146 15.26 31.39 8.34
C ASN A 146 15.40 31.36 6.80
N MET A 147 16.24 32.22 6.22
CA MET A 147 16.52 32.16 4.78
C MET A 147 17.18 30.83 4.39
N ASN A 148 18.13 30.36 5.21
CA ASN A 148 18.82 29.09 5.05
C ASN A 148 18.70 28.29 6.34
N ILE A 149 18.23 27.05 6.25
CA ILE A 149 17.96 26.14 7.35
C ILE A 149 18.77 24.86 7.13
N SER A 150 19.40 24.35 8.19
CA SER A 150 19.99 23.02 8.23
C SER A 150 19.39 22.29 9.43
N ILE A 151 18.69 21.19 9.17
CA ILE A 151 18.13 20.33 10.21
C ILE A 151 19.13 19.20 10.45
N ASP A 152 20.00 19.41 11.44
CA ASP A 152 21.13 18.52 11.77
C ASP A 152 20.83 17.59 12.95
N LYS A 153 19.65 17.73 13.55
CA LYS A 153 19.11 16.90 14.63
C LYS A 153 17.71 16.43 14.25
N LYS A 154 17.32 15.26 14.76
CA LYS A 154 15.94 14.77 14.66
C LYS A 154 15.04 15.76 15.41
N ILE A 155 13.87 16.08 14.86
CA ILE A 155 12.88 16.97 15.47
C ILE A 155 11.57 16.22 15.58
N TRP A 156 10.92 16.29 16.74
CA TRP A 156 9.55 15.82 16.95
C TRP A 156 8.71 16.92 17.58
N THR A 157 7.45 17.02 17.18
CA THR A 157 6.52 17.97 17.78
C THR A 157 5.14 17.36 18.02
N ASP A 158 4.58 17.61 19.22
CA ASP A 158 3.23 17.15 19.58
C ASP A 158 2.13 17.99 18.91
N GLY A 159 2.51 19.05 18.20
CA GLY A 159 1.61 19.89 17.40
C GLY A 159 1.98 19.85 15.91
N SER A 160 1.87 20.98 15.23
CA SER A 160 2.28 21.11 13.83
C SER A 160 3.73 21.61 13.68
N LEU A 161 4.47 21.08 12.70
CA LEU A 161 5.81 21.52 12.34
C LEU A 161 5.81 22.44 11.12
N ASN A 162 6.30 23.66 11.26
CA ASN A 162 6.39 24.63 10.18
C ASN A 162 7.84 24.99 9.85
N ILE A 163 8.33 24.65 8.66
CA ILE A 163 9.68 24.96 8.18
C ILE A 163 9.59 25.97 7.03
N ASN A 164 10.03 27.20 7.28
CA ASN A 164 9.97 28.30 6.32
C ASN A 164 11.37 28.80 5.95
N GLY A 165 11.86 28.39 4.78
CA GLY A 165 13.19 28.72 4.29
C GLY A 165 13.69 27.86 3.14
N SER A 166 14.94 28.08 2.72
CA SER A 166 15.70 27.09 1.95
C SER A 166 16.32 26.09 2.93
N THR A 167 15.90 24.83 2.86
CA THR A 167 16.15 23.84 3.90
C THR A 167 17.01 22.69 3.38
N ASN A 168 18.04 22.33 4.14
CA ASN A 168 18.72 21.05 4.04
C ASN A 168 18.27 20.16 5.21
N LEU A 169 17.52 19.11 4.91
CA LEU A 169 17.13 18.09 5.87
C LEU A 169 18.24 17.03 5.94
N ASN A 170 19.10 17.12 6.95
CA ASN A 170 20.15 16.11 7.19
C ASN A 170 19.70 15.04 8.20
N LYS A 171 18.59 15.30 8.91
CA LYS A 171 17.94 14.41 9.87
C LYS A 171 16.41 14.45 9.72
N SER A 172 15.77 13.39 10.19
CA SER A 172 14.32 13.15 10.12
C SER A 172 13.54 14.18 10.94
N VAL A 173 12.32 14.46 10.51
CA VAL A 173 11.39 15.38 11.17
C VAL A 173 10.03 14.72 11.32
N GLY A 174 9.43 14.86 12.49
CA GLY A 174 8.16 14.27 12.85
C GLY A 174 7.23 15.27 13.51
N ALA A 175 5.93 15.09 13.33
CA ALA A 175 4.89 15.84 13.99
C ALA A 175 3.69 14.93 14.29
N VAL A 176 2.96 15.20 15.37
CA VAL A 176 1.68 14.54 15.62
C VAL A 176 0.64 15.03 14.61
N SER A 177 0.63 16.34 14.32
CA SER A 177 -0.26 16.96 13.34
C SER A 177 0.49 17.31 12.04
N ASP A 178 0.12 18.40 11.37
CA ASP A 178 0.64 18.79 10.06
C ASP A 178 2.15 19.07 10.06
N ILE A 179 2.82 18.67 8.98
CA ILE A 179 4.14 19.19 8.59
C ILE A 179 3.98 20.09 7.38
N SER A 180 4.44 21.33 7.49
CA SER A 180 4.46 22.29 6.38
C SER A 180 5.88 22.78 6.10
N CYS A 181 6.40 22.48 4.93
CA CYS A 181 7.67 22.98 4.41
C CYS A 181 7.42 23.93 3.25
N PHE A 182 7.86 25.18 3.35
CA PHE A 182 7.64 26.16 2.29
C PHE A 182 8.77 27.18 2.19
N GLY A 183 8.88 27.83 1.03
CA GLY A 183 9.89 28.86 0.78
C GLY A 183 10.82 28.48 -0.37
N GLY A 184 12.12 28.44 -0.10
CA GLY A 184 13.16 28.23 -1.13
C GLY A 184 13.28 26.78 -1.55
N ASN A 185 14.49 26.23 -1.59
CA ASN A 185 14.70 24.83 -1.97
C ASN A 185 14.60 23.90 -0.76
N LEU A 186 14.15 22.67 -0.95
CA LEU A 186 14.16 21.62 0.06
C LEU A 186 15.04 20.47 -0.43
N ASN A 187 16.13 20.17 0.27
CA ASN A 187 17.08 19.13 -0.13
C ASN A 187 17.39 18.20 1.02
N VAL A 188 17.63 16.92 0.71
CA VAL A 188 18.18 15.94 1.65
C VAL A 188 19.60 15.61 1.26
N ASN A 189 20.56 16.00 2.11
CA ASN A 189 21.98 15.70 1.91
C ASN A 189 22.39 14.55 2.83
N GLY A 190 22.60 13.35 2.29
CA GLY A 190 23.10 12.22 3.07
C GLY A 190 22.40 10.89 2.76
N SER A 191 22.21 10.08 3.80
CA SER A 191 21.68 8.71 3.72
C SER A 191 20.16 8.62 3.48
N GLY A 192 19.47 9.75 3.46
CA GLY A 192 18.01 9.91 3.43
C GLY A 192 17.41 10.15 4.82
N VAL A 193 16.19 10.68 4.87
CA VAL A 193 15.46 11.11 6.08
C VAL A 193 14.01 10.63 6.05
N VAL A 194 13.35 10.60 7.20
CA VAL A 194 11.90 10.41 7.29
C VAL A 194 11.21 11.74 7.59
N MET A 195 10.17 12.05 6.83
CA MET A 195 9.17 13.06 7.17
C MET A 195 7.90 12.35 7.60
N TYR A 196 7.52 12.52 8.86
CA TYR A 196 6.50 11.72 9.51
C TYR A 196 5.41 12.62 10.10
N SER A 197 4.15 12.43 9.70
CA SER A 197 3.00 13.05 10.36
C SER A 197 2.10 11.95 10.91
N LYS A 198 1.76 11.99 12.21
CA LYS A 198 0.96 10.92 12.83
C LYS A 198 -0.49 10.95 12.32
N THR A 199 -1.16 12.10 12.42
CA THR A 199 -2.59 12.25 12.09
C THR A 199 -2.87 13.37 11.09
N GLY A 200 -1.83 14.02 10.56
CA GLY A 200 -1.97 15.26 9.79
C GLY A 200 -1.43 15.19 8.38
N ASP A 201 -1.50 16.33 7.69
CA ASP A 201 -1.00 16.45 6.32
C ASP A 201 0.49 16.74 6.27
N ILE A 202 1.15 16.33 5.19
CA ILE A 202 2.48 16.80 4.83
C ILE A 202 2.39 17.69 3.59
N LYS A 203 2.61 18.98 3.77
CA LYS A 203 2.54 20.01 2.71
C LYS A 203 3.92 20.54 2.39
N ILE A 204 4.38 20.34 1.15
CA ILE A 204 5.67 20.81 0.66
C ILE A 204 5.46 21.80 -0.48
N SER A 205 5.65 23.09 -0.22
CA SER A 205 5.47 24.20 -1.18
C SER A 205 6.80 24.95 -1.43
N ASN A 206 7.87 24.20 -1.68
CA ASN A 206 9.20 24.71 -1.97
C ASN A 206 9.43 24.84 -3.48
N THR A 207 10.39 25.68 -3.92
CA THR A 207 10.62 25.88 -5.37
C THR A 207 11.18 24.62 -6.04
N TYR A 208 12.24 24.05 -5.47
CA TYR A 208 12.87 22.82 -5.93
C TYR A 208 12.96 21.85 -4.76
N VAL A 209 12.49 20.62 -4.97
CA VAL A 209 12.41 19.60 -3.93
C VAL A 209 13.23 18.39 -4.36
N SER A 210 14.25 18.05 -3.58
CA SER A 210 15.08 16.86 -3.78
C SER A 210 15.20 16.07 -2.49
N LEU A 211 14.38 15.02 -2.39
CA LEU A 211 14.23 14.21 -1.20
C LEU A 211 14.81 12.82 -1.39
N LYS A 212 15.27 12.25 -0.29
CA LYS A 212 15.68 10.85 -0.20
C LYS A 212 15.13 10.31 1.10
N GLY A 213 14.44 9.18 1.07
CA GLY A 213 13.84 8.57 2.25
C GLY A 213 12.34 8.40 2.18
N ILE A 214 11.66 8.53 3.32
CA ILE A 214 10.25 8.20 3.45
C ILE A 214 9.46 9.48 3.75
N ILE A 215 8.33 9.65 3.07
CA ILE A 215 7.29 10.61 3.46
C ILE A 215 6.10 9.77 3.92
N TYR A 216 5.76 9.87 5.20
CA TYR A 216 4.76 9.02 5.86
C TYR A 216 3.70 9.89 6.52
N ALA A 217 2.49 9.85 6.01
CA ALA A 217 1.32 10.58 6.52
C ALA A 217 0.07 9.68 6.43
N PRO A 218 0.01 8.59 7.22
CA PRO A 218 -0.97 7.53 7.06
C PRO A 218 -2.39 8.06 7.04
N SER A 219 -2.80 8.85 8.04
CA SER A 219 -4.14 9.42 8.12
C SER A 219 -4.31 10.77 7.38
N GLY A 220 -3.39 11.13 6.49
CA GLY A 220 -3.32 12.48 5.93
C GLY A 220 -2.94 12.55 4.46
N THR A 221 -2.97 13.77 3.93
CA THR A 221 -2.59 14.04 2.54
C THR A 221 -1.12 14.47 2.47
N VAL A 222 -0.35 13.80 1.61
CA VAL A 222 0.94 14.29 1.14
C VAL A 222 0.73 15.17 -0.08
N LYS A 223 0.83 16.48 0.10
CA LYS A 223 0.72 17.48 -0.97
C LYS A 223 2.05 18.13 -1.28
N ILE A 224 2.53 17.97 -2.50
CA ILE A 224 3.78 18.54 -3.00
C ILE A 224 3.47 19.52 -4.11
N ASP A 225 3.73 20.81 -3.91
CA ASP A 225 3.56 21.89 -4.87
C ASP A 225 4.91 22.57 -5.15
N CYS A 226 5.56 22.21 -6.26
CA CYS A 226 6.90 22.72 -6.59
C CYS A 226 7.17 22.78 -8.09
N ASP A 227 8.19 23.51 -8.53
CA ASP A 227 8.55 23.50 -9.95
C ASP A 227 9.07 22.12 -10.36
N TYR A 228 9.98 21.54 -9.59
CA TYR A 228 10.55 20.22 -9.85
C TYR A 228 10.69 19.40 -8.58
N PHE A 229 10.07 18.23 -8.59
CA PHE A 229 10.13 17.24 -7.53
C PHE A 229 11.04 16.08 -7.92
N THR A 230 11.97 15.72 -7.04
CA THR A 230 12.76 14.48 -7.13
C THR A 230 12.69 13.73 -5.81
N LEU A 231 12.40 12.44 -5.87
CA LEU A 231 12.41 11.54 -4.72
C LEU A 231 13.21 10.29 -5.04
N ASP A 232 14.17 9.94 -4.19
CA ASP A 232 14.74 8.58 -4.11
C ASP A 232 14.23 7.92 -2.82
N GLY A 233 13.09 7.23 -2.87
CA GLY A 233 12.35 6.93 -1.65
C GLY A 233 10.95 6.37 -1.83
N ILE A 234 10.13 6.54 -0.79
CA ILE A 234 8.76 6.02 -0.69
C ILE A 234 7.84 7.11 -0.13
N ILE A 235 6.63 7.22 -0.67
CA ILE A 235 5.53 7.98 -0.07
C ILE A 235 4.45 6.99 0.34
N ILE A 236 3.97 7.10 1.59
CA ILE A 236 2.82 6.36 2.13
C ILE A 236 1.90 7.38 2.78
N ALA A 237 0.66 7.44 2.32
CA ALA A 237 -0.33 8.40 2.81
C ALA A 237 -1.76 7.89 2.60
N GLN A 238 -2.74 8.58 3.19
CA GLN A 238 -4.13 8.44 2.75
C GLN A 238 -4.22 8.89 1.30
N ASN A 239 -3.68 10.08 1.02
CA ASN A 239 -3.79 10.76 -0.27
C ASN A 239 -2.45 11.31 -0.75
N VAL A 240 -2.16 11.21 -2.04
CA VAL A 240 -0.94 11.78 -2.62
C VAL A 240 -1.26 12.73 -3.76
N ILE A 241 -0.89 14.00 -3.60
CA ILE A 241 -1.09 15.06 -4.59
C ILE A 241 0.26 15.68 -4.94
N ILE A 242 0.66 15.62 -6.20
CA ILE A 242 1.91 16.22 -6.70
C ILE A 242 1.59 17.20 -7.83
N ASP A 243 1.73 18.48 -7.53
CA ASP A 243 1.54 19.61 -8.44
C ASP A 243 2.90 20.22 -8.82
N GLY A 244 3.14 20.46 -10.11
CA GLY A 244 4.39 21.08 -10.54
C GLY A 244 4.67 21.10 -12.03
N LYS A 245 5.88 21.52 -12.43
CA LYS A 245 6.32 21.42 -13.83
C LYS A 245 6.86 20.03 -14.14
N GLY A 246 7.51 19.37 -13.19
CA GLY A 246 7.95 17.99 -13.36
C GLY A 246 8.19 17.23 -12.07
N ALA A 247 8.04 15.91 -12.13
CA ALA A 247 8.31 14.99 -11.04
C ALA A 247 9.12 13.77 -11.52
N SER A 248 10.14 13.39 -10.75
CA SER A 248 10.91 12.16 -10.93
C SER A 248 10.95 11.40 -9.60
N ILE A 249 10.26 10.27 -9.55
CA ILE A 249 10.04 9.49 -8.33
C ILE A 249 10.72 8.14 -8.53
N ASN A 250 11.74 7.85 -7.75
CA ASN A 250 12.58 6.68 -7.89
C ASN A 250 12.45 5.80 -6.65
N TYR A 251 12.13 4.53 -6.89
CA TYR A 251 12.13 3.50 -5.88
C TYR A 251 13.53 3.34 -5.29
N SER A 252 13.56 3.16 -3.97
CA SER A 252 14.79 2.88 -3.24
C SER A 252 14.66 1.55 -2.52
N GLU A 253 15.41 0.54 -2.98
CA GLU A 253 15.45 -0.78 -2.33
C GLU A 253 15.86 -0.69 -0.86
N LYS A 254 16.71 0.29 -0.51
CA LYS A 254 17.08 0.57 0.88
C LYS A 254 15.85 0.91 1.73
N TRP A 255 15.02 1.83 1.26
CA TRP A 255 13.83 2.29 1.98
C TRP A 255 12.68 1.30 1.89
N ALA A 256 12.59 0.54 0.81
CA ALA A 256 11.62 -0.53 0.68
C ALA A 256 11.87 -1.68 1.66
N LYS A 257 13.13 -2.04 1.87
CA LYS A 257 13.51 -3.01 2.92
C LYS A 257 13.25 -2.46 4.32
N TYR A 258 13.34 -1.15 4.51
CA TYR A 258 13.01 -0.54 5.79
C TYR A 258 11.52 -0.75 6.11
N VAL A 259 10.64 -0.57 5.12
CA VAL A 259 9.19 -0.75 5.31
C VAL A 259 8.69 -2.21 5.24
N GLY A 260 9.31 -3.09 4.44
CA GLY A 260 8.65 -4.35 4.02
C GLY A 260 9.42 -5.65 4.25
N ILE A 261 10.03 -5.90 5.42
CA ILE A 261 10.75 -7.17 5.69
C ILE A 261 10.37 -7.91 6.99
N GLU A 262 9.41 -7.39 7.76
CA GLU A 262 8.98 -8.01 9.00
C GLU A 262 7.63 -8.69 8.79
N SER A 263 7.72 -9.96 8.40
CA SER A 263 6.73 -10.94 8.80
C SER A 263 6.86 -11.13 10.30
N GLU A 264 5.92 -10.60 11.07
CA GLU A 264 5.57 -11.22 12.34
C GLU A 264 4.25 -11.95 12.22
N ASP A 265 4.24 -12.94 11.32
CA ASP A 265 3.46 -14.17 11.50
C ASP A 265 4.00 -14.99 12.71
N GLY A 266 4.47 -14.32 13.77
CA GLY A 266 5.44 -14.87 14.71
C GLY A 266 5.81 -14.05 15.95
N LEU A 267 5.08 -13.00 16.37
CA LEU A 267 5.19 -12.43 17.74
C LEU A 267 4.64 -13.36 18.84
N ALA A 268 4.70 -14.67 18.62
CA ALA A 268 4.71 -15.64 19.69
C ALA A 268 6.10 -16.27 19.70
N SER A 269 6.92 -15.84 20.68
CA SER A 269 8.19 -16.42 21.10
C SER A 269 9.39 -16.28 20.16
N ASP A 270 10.19 -15.25 20.39
CA ASP A 270 11.65 -15.44 20.42
C ASP A 270 12.24 -14.68 21.62
N GLU A 271 12.58 -15.45 22.66
CA GLU A 271 13.36 -14.97 23.80
C GLU A 271 14.72 -14.44 23.29
N ASN A 272 15.01 -13.19 23.67
CA ASN A 272 16.27 -12.46 23.54
C ASN A 272 16.45 -11.67 22.22
N ASN A 273 15.91 -10.43 22.18
CA ASN A 273 16.72 -9.20 22.34
C ASN A 273 16.05 -7.94 21.73
N SER A 274 15.18 -7.24 22.48
CA SER A 274 15.14 -5.76 22.56
C SER A 274 14.27 -5.34 23.76
N GLU A 275 14.74 -4.43 24.61
CA GLU A 275 14.06 -4.01 25.85
C GLU A 275 13.10 -2.81 25.64
N ASP A 276 12.48 -2.63 24.45
CA ASP A 276 11.61 -1.45 24.18
C ASP A 276 10.42 -1.71 23.21
N SER A 277 9.99 -2.97 22.99
CA SER A 277 8.88 -3.27 22.07
C SER A 277 7.98 -4.42 22.56
N ASP A 278 7.65 -4.41 23.85
CA ASP A 278 6.55 -5.26 24.32
C ASP A 278 5.23 -4.57 23.96
N ASP A 279 4.42 -5.19 23.11
CA ASP A 279 2.98 -4.96 22.95
C ASP A 279 2.28 -6.11 23.70
N SER A 280 1.84 -5.82 24.93
CA SER A 280 1.46 -6.87 25.88
C SER A 280 0.05 -7.41 25.68
N ASP A 281 -0.84 -6.68 25.01
CA ASP A 281 -2.19 -7.13 24.67
C ASP A 281 -2.42 -7.36 23.18
N ASN A 282 -1.42 -7.11 22.34
CA ASN A 282 -1.36 -7.36 20.90
C ASN A 282 -2.43 -6.58 20.13
N ASP A 283 -2.66 -5.34 20.53
CA ASP A 283 -3.66 -4.47 19.92
C ASP A 283 -3.06 -3.53 18.86
N GLY A 284 -1.73 -3.54 18.73
CA GLY A 284 -0.97 -2.71 17.81
C GLY A 284 -0.31 -1.50 18.43
N LEU A 285 -0.52 -1.20 19.72
CA LEU A 285 0.27 -0.20 20.42
C LEU A 285 1.34 -0.89 21.26
N THR A 286 2.58 -0.43 21.16
CA THR A 286 3.59 -0.80 22.16
C THR A 286 3.19 -0.28 23.54
N ASN A 287 3.62 -0.98 24.60
CA ASN A 287 3.41 -0.55 25.98
C ASN A 287 3.89 0.89 26.24
N GLU A 288 4.93 1.35 25.53
CA GLU A 288 5.42 2.74 25.63
C GLU A 288 4.44 3.73 24.99
N ASN A 289 3.92 3.43 23.79
CA ASN A 289 2.90 4.25 23.14
C ASN A 289 1.65 4.34 24.02
N GLU A 290 1.27 3.25 24.65
CA GLU A 290 0.13 3.21 25.54
C GLU A 290 0.35 4.03 26.82
N GLU A 291 1.55 3.98 27.40
CA GLU A 291 1.93 4.87 28.50
C GLU A 291 1.87 6.36 28.10
N GLU A 292 2.27 6.69 26.87
CA GLU A 292 2.22 8.07 26.33
C GLU A 292 0.77 8.55 26.10
N LEU A 293 -0.07 7.67 25.55
CA LEU A 293 -1.48 7.95 25.26
C LEU A 293 -2.35 7.89 26.51
N GLY A 294 -1.89 7.23 27.58
CA GLY A 294 -2.63 7.01 28.80
C GLY A 294 -3.61 5.84 28.74
N THR A 295 -3.50 5.01 27.71
CA THR A 295 -4.21 3.74 27.56
C THR A 295 -3.57 2.67 28.46
N ASN A 296 -4.13 1.46 28.50
CA ASN A 296 -3.72 0.43 29.43
C ASN A 296 -2.96 -0.69 28.71
N PRO A 297 -1.65 -0.87 28.99
CA PRO A 297 -0.79 -1.85 28.32
C PRO A 297 -1.10 -3.32 28.45
N ASN A 298 -2.25 -3.68 28.98
CA ASN A 298 -2.67 -5.08 29.12
C ASN A 298 -4.15 -5.23 28.77
N LYS A 299 -4.74 -4.22 28.12
CA LYS A 299 -6.13 -4.18 27.72
C LYS A 299 -6.21 -3.43 26.38
N ALA A 300 -6.29 -4.23 25.33
CA ALA A 300 -6.40 -3.84 23.93
C ALA A 300 -7.52 -2.84 23.57
N ASP A 301 -8.39 -2.46 24.49
CA ASP A 301 -9.57 -1.59 24.30
C ASP A 301 -9.73 -0.87 25.63
N SER A 302 -9.15 0.30 25.80
CA SER A 302 -8.97 0.96 27.09
C SER A 302 -10.27 1.53 27.63
N ASP A 303 -11.06 2.17 26.77
CA ASP A 303 -12.31 2.79 27.14
C ASP A 303 -13.50 1.81 27.23
N GLY A 304 -13.39 0.63 26.60
CA GLY A 304 -14.39 -0.42 26.54
C GLY A 304 -15.50 -0.20 25.52
N ASP A 305 -15.25 0.45 24.39
CA ASP A 305 -16.21 0.66 23.30
C ASP A 305 -16.22 -0.48 22.26
N LYS A 306 -15.19 -1.34 22.29
CA LYS A 306 -14.86 -2.53 21.45
C LYS A 306 -13.99 -2.27 20.22
N LEU A 307 -13.58 -1.04 19.97
CA LEU A 307 -12.44 -0.76 19.11
C LEU A 307 -11.16 -1.00 19.91
N SER A 308 -10.08 -1.37 19.23
CA SER A 308 -8.80 -1.51 19.91
C SER A 308 -8.04 -0.20 19.94
N ASP A 309 -7.26 0.06 20.99
CA ASP A 309 -6.58 1.35 21.14
C ASP A 309 -5.68 1.63 19.93
N GLY A 310 -4.99 0.60 19.43
CA GLY A 310 -4.21 0.68 18.19
C GLY A 310 -5.01 1.00 16.93
N LEU A 311 -6.22 0.45 16.80
CA LEU A 311 -7.09 0.69 15.65
C LEU A 311 -7.67 2.11 15.69
N GLU A 312 -8.07 2.57 16.87
CA GLU A 312 -8.57 3.93 17.08
C GLU A 312 -7.51 4.96 16.73
N VAL A 313 -6.27 4.77 17.21
CA VAL A 313 -5.20 5.75 17.04
C VAL A 313 -4.62 5.77 15.62
N TYR A 314 -4.47 4.60 14.98
CA TYR A 314 -3.78 4.51 13.68
C TYR A 314 -4.72 4.24 12.49
N GLY A 315 -5.87 3.62 12.72
CA GLY A 315 -6.87 3.36 11.68
C GLY A 315 -7.90 4.46 11.58
N LEU A 316 -8.68 4.69 12.64
CA LEU A 316 -9.88 5.54 12.61
C LEU A 316 -9.60 7.02 12.96
N GLY A 317 -8.51 7.28 13.68
CA GLY A 317 -8.20 8.62 14.19
C GLY A 317 -9.10 9.07 15.35
N THR A 318 -9.68 8.12 16.09
CA THR A 318 -10.52 8.35 17.27
C THR A 318 -9.68 8.37 18.57
N ASP A 319 -10.28 8.81 19.68
CA ASP A 319 -9.66 8.92 21.00
C ASP A 319 -9.84 7.60 21.80
N PRO A 320 -8.77 6.79 21.99
CA PRO A 320 -8.86 5.47 22.63
C PRO A 320 -9.22 5.51 24.13
N LEU A 321 -9.38 6.72 24.70
CA LEU A 321 -9.81 6.92 26.08
C LEU A 321 -11.29 7.31 26.19
N LYS A 322 -11.99 7.43 25.06
CA LYS A 322 -13.36 7.90 25.01
C LYS A 322 -14.19 7.11 24.01
N LYS A 323 -15.26 6.52 24.54
CA LYS A 323 -16.19 5.72 23.73
C LYS A 323 -16.84 6.48 22.59
N ASP A 324 -16.90 7.79 22.72
CA ASP A 324 -17.59 8.74 21.86
C ASP A 324 -16.66 9.93 21.78
N SER A 325 -15.80 9.92 20.76
CA SER A 325 -14.68 10.85 20.62
C SER A 325 -15.15 12.29 20.44
N ASP A 326 -16.24 12.47 19.68
CA ASP A 326 -16.79 13.77 19.33
C ASP A 326 -17.95 14.24 20.25
N ASP A 327 -18.31 13.41 21.23
CA ASP A 327 -19.38 13.61 22.21
C ASP A 327 -20.77 13.81 21.55
N ASN A 328 -21.04 13.18 20.40
CA ASN A 328 -22.32 13.29 19.66
C ASN A 328 -23.43 12.36 20.19
N GLY A 329 -23.10 11.45 21.10
CA GLY A 329 -24.02 10.51 21.75
C GLY A 329 -24.08 9.12 21.10
N ILE A 330 -23.28 8.87 20.05
CA ILE A 330 -23.04 7.58 19.41
C ILE A 330 -21.61 7.19 19.77
N SER A 331 -21.37 5.92 20.09
CA SER A 331 -20.00 5.49 20.35
C SER A 331 -19.24 5.29 19.05
N ASP A 332 -17.94 5.49 19.00
CA ASP A 332 -17.09 5.34 17.82
C ASP A 332 -17.27 3.96 17.16
N PHE A 333 -17.39 2.88 17.94
CA PHE A 333 -17.76 1.55 17.42
C PHE A 333 -19.09 1.49 16.64
N ASN A 334 -20.06 2.32 16.99
CA ASN A 334 -21.40 2.38 16.38
C ASN A 334 -21.58 3.59 15.46
N GLU A 335 -20.53 4.39 15.25
CA GLU A 335 -20.52 5.41 14.22
C GLU A 335 -20.41 4.80 12.83
N ASP A 336 -20.65 5.61 11.83
CA ASP A 336 -20.66 5.29 10.41
C ASP A 336 -19.86 6.42 9.77
N LEU A 337 -18.53 6.25 9.73
CA LEU A 337 -17.58 7.31 9.43
C LEU A 337 -17.57 7.69 7.95
N ASP A 338 -17.90 6.76 7.06
CA ASP A 338 -18.01 6.95 5.61
C ASP A 338 -19.46 7.15 5.12
N GLU A 339 -20.44 7.06 6.00
CA GLU A 339 -21.87 7.34 5.76
C GLU A 339 -22.55 6.36 4.78
N ASP A 340 -22.08 5.11 4.72
CA ASP A 340 -22.54 4.07 3.80
C ASP A 340 -23.74 3.23 4.35
N SER A 341 -24.14 3.52 5.59
CA SER A 341 -25.16 2.81 6.38
C SER A 341 -24.69 1.51 7.08
N LEU A 342 -23.40 1.20 7.07
CA LEU A 342 -22.74 0.11 7.77
C LEU A 342 -21.81 0.69 8.85
N VAL A 343 -22.21 0.58 10.11
CA VAL A 343 -21.39 1.14 11.22
C VAL A 343 -19.98 0.51 11.31
N ASN A 344 -18.98 1.29 11.74
CA ASN A 344 -17.57 0.91 11.90
C ASN A 344 -17.36 -0.49 12.51
N GLY A 345 -18.04 -0.75 13.63
CA GLY A 345 -17.92 -2.03 14.34
C GLY A 345 -18.46 -3.22 13.56
N LYS A 346 -19.40 -2.99 12.62
CA LYS A 346 -19.91 -4.00 11.70
C LYS A 346 -18.97 -4.22 10.53
N GLU A 347 -18.36 -3.16 10.04
CA GLU A 347 -17.39 -3.20 8.96
C GLU A 347 -16.14 -3.96 9.36
N ILE A 348 -15.58 -3.67 10.54
CA ILE A 348 -14.46 -4.44 11.12
C ILE A 348 -14.79 -5.93 11.21
N GLN A 349 -16.03 -6.27 11.61
CA GLN A 349 -16.49 -7.67 11.65
C GLN A 349 -16.60 -8.29 10.25
N LYS A 350 -16.95 -7.49 9.24
CA LYS A 350 -17.04 -7.90 7.84
C LYS A 350 -15.70 -7.84 7.11
N SER A 351 -14.68 -7.27 7.75
CA SER A 351 -13.37 -6.96 7.16
C SER A 351 -13.46 -5.97 6.00
N THR A 352 -14.54 -5.17 5.97
CA THR A 352 -14.65 -3.97 5.14
C THR A 352 -13.95 -2.79 5.84
N ASN A 353 -13.75 -1.69 5.12
CA ASN A 353 -12.95 -0.57 5.61
C ASN A 353 -13.85 0.59 6.12
N PRO A 354 -13.82 0.91 7.43
CA PRO A 354 -14.65 1.97 8.04
C PRO A 354 -14.47 3.41 7.57
N LEU A 355 -13.72 3.62 6.50
CA LEU A 355 -13.42 4.92 5.93
C LEU A 355 -13.76 4.94 4.42
N VAL A 356 -14.45 3.91 3.92
CA VAL A 356 -14.68 3.64 2.50
C VAL A 356 -16.09 3.07 2.30
N GLU A 357 -16.95 3.86 1.67
CA GLU A 357 -18.37 3.53 1.51
C GLU A 357 -18.69 2.27 0.67
N ASP A 358 -17.76 1.85 -0.19
CA ASP A 358 -17.88 0.71 -1.12
C ASP A 358 -16.49 0.07 -1.22
N THR A 359 -16.26 -0.98 -0.41
CA THR A 359 -14.93 -1.59 -0.21
C THR A 359 -14.44 -2.35 -1.44
N ASP A 360 -15.33 -2.88 -2.28
CA ASP A 360 -14.95 -3.65 -3.47
C ASP A 360 -15.20 -2.94 -4.82
N ASP A 361 -15.87 -1.78 -4.80
CA ASP A 361 -16.11 -0.86 -5.92
C ASP A 361 -16.91 -1.44 -7.07
N ASP A 362 -17.84 -2.30 -6.76
CA ASP A 362 -18.78 -2.83 -7.73
C ASP A 362 -19.94 -1.85 -8.02
N GLY A 363 -20.02 -0.77 -7.23
CA GLY A 363 -21.03 0.28 -7.30
C GLY A 363 -22.20 0.10 -6.33
N LEU A 364 -22.11 -0.83 -5.38
CA LEU A 364 -22.99 -1.01 -4.22
C LEU A 364 -22.21 -0.66 -2.95
N LEU A 365 -22.82 0.15 -2.09
CA LEU A 365 -22.21 0.47 -0.78
C LEU A 365 -22.17 -0.78 0.11
N ASP A 366 -21.18 -0.91 0.99
CA ASP A 366 -21.05 -2.09 1.87
C ASP A 366 -22.32 -2.31 2.70
N GLY A 367 -22.94 -1.22 3.14
CA GLY A 367 -24.23 -1.21 3.82
C GLY A 367 -25.38 -1.71 2.96
N GLU A 368 -25.44 -1.36 1.67
CA GLU A 368 -26.43 -1.89 0.74
C GLU A 368 -26.24 -3.39 0.51
N GLU A 369 -25.01 -3.80 0.31
CA GLU A 369 -24.65 -5.21 0.11
C GLU A 369 -25.02 -6.05 1.32
N VAL A 370 -24.64 -5.62 2.53
CA VAL A 370 -24.89 -6.37 3.76
C VAL A 370 -26.37 -6.41 4.13
N TYR A 371 -27.12 -5.31 3.95
CA TYR A 371 -28.50 -5.21 4.46
C TYR A 371 -29.60 -5.42 3.42
N LYS A 372 -29.33 -5.20 2.14
CA LYS A 372 -30.36 -5.15 1.08
C LYS A 372 -30.17 -6.23 0.03
N TYR A 373 -28.95 -6.37 -0.52
CA TYR A 373 -28.68 -7.31 -1.62
C TYR A 373 -28.13 -8.65 -1.15
N PHE A 374 -27.59 -8.71 0.08
CA PHE A 374 -27.00 -9.89 0.70
C PHE A 374 -25.83 -10.47 -0.10
N THR A 375 -25.09 -9.60 -0.78
CA THR A 375 -23.84 -9.88 -1.49
C THR A 375 -22.66 -9.83 -0.52
N ASN A 376 -21.47 -10.11 -1.03
CA ASN A 376 -20.23 -10.08 -0.26
C ASN A 376 -19.48 -8.78 -0.56
N PRO A 377 -19.36 -7.85 0.42
CA PRO A 377 -18.76 -6.51 0.21
C PRO A 377 -17.24 -6.49 0.07
N LEU A 378 -16.67 -7.62 -0.34
CA LEU A 378 -15.24 -7.83 -0.57
C LEU A 378 -15.01 -8.53 -1.92
N GLU A 379 -16.07 -8.79 -2.66
CA GLU A 379 -16.06 -9.50 -3.94
C GLU A 379 -17.04 -8.85 -4.90
N MET A 380 -16.50 -8.07 -5.85
CA MET A 380 -17.31 -7.38 -6.87
C MET A 380 -18.34 -8.24 -7.61
N ASP A 381 -18.09 -9.55 -7.73
CA ASP A 381 -18.96 -10.51 -8.38
C ASP A 381 -19.16 -11.68 -7.40
N THR A 382 -20.23 -11.60 -6.60
CA THR A 382 -20.48 -12.52 -5.49
C THR A 382 -20.75 -13.94 -6.00
N ASP A 383 -21.42 -14.09 -7.15
CA ASP A 383 -21.82 -15.38 -7.68
C ASP A 383 -20.88 -15.95 -8.77
N LYS A 384 -19.93 -15.14 -9.22
CA LYS A 384 -18.79 -15.49 -10.09
C LYS A 384 -19.23 -15.86 -11.50
N ASP A 385 -20.28 -15.21 -11.98
CA ASP A 385 -20.81 -15.43 -13.32
C ASP A 385 -20.16 -14.54 -14.40
N GLY A 386 -19.40 -13.53 -13.99
CA GLY A 386 -18.69 -12.57 -14.81
C GLY A 386 -19.36 -11.20 -14.91
N LEU A 387 -20.27 -10.88 -14.00
CA LEU A 387 -21.00 -9.61 -13.94
C LEU A 387 -21.01 -9.09 -12.50
N ASP A 388 -20.50 -7.88 -12.30
CA ASP A 388 -20.40 -7.30 -10.96
C ASP A 388 -21.79 -7.06 -10.32
N ASP A 389 -21.92 -7.19 -8.99
CA ASP A 389 -23.23 -7.20 -8.31
C ASP A 389 -23.99 -5.87 -8.52
N GLY A 390 -23.29 -4.73 -8.50
CA GLY A 390 -23.85 -3.43 -8.84
C GLY A 390 -24.38 -3.35 -10.27
N ALA A 391 -23.68 -4.00 -11.22
CA ALA A 391 -24.17 -4.12 -12.59
C ALA A 391 -25.43 -4.99 -12.67
N GLU A 392 -25.49 -6.07 -11.90
CA GLU A 392 -26.65 -6.95 -11.81
C GLU A 392 -27.90 -6.24 -11.32
N ILE A 393 -27.77 -5.43 -10.27
CA ILE A 393 -28.89 -4.61 -9.76
C ILE A 393 -29.40 -3.66 -10.83
N LYS A 394 -28.50 -3.04 -11.60
CA LYS A 394 -28.86 -2.16 -12.72
C LYS A 394 -29.57 -2.92 -13.84
N PHE A 395 -29.17 -4.16 -14.12
CA PHE A 395 -29.78 -5.04 -15.11
C PHE A 395 -30.99 -5.82 -14.59
N LYS A 396 -31.28 -5.73 -13.29
CA LYS A 396 -32.36 -6.43 -12.58
C LYS A 396 -32.20 -7.96 -12.63
N THR A 397 -30.96 -8.43 -12.65
CA THR A 397 -30.60 -9.81 -12.31
C THR A 397 -30.39 -9.93 -10.80
N ASN A 398 -30.12 -11.13 -10.29
CA ASN A 398 -29.95 -11.35 -8.87
C ASN A 398 -28.48 -11.66 -8.59
N PRO A 399 -27.76 -10.81 -7.84
CA PRO A 399 -26.31 -10.89 -7.61
C PRO A 399 -25.82 -12.06 -6.76
N ASN A 400 -26.67 -13.06 -6.60
CA ASN A 400 -26.40 -14.24 -5.79
C ASN A 400 -26.78 -15.51 -6.55
N ASN A 401 -26.95 -15.41 -7.86
CA ASN A 401 -27.42 -16.49 -8.70
C ASN A 401 -26.97 -16.30 -10.15
N GLU A 402 -25.97 -17.10 -10.53
CA GLU A 402 -25.37 -17.15 -11.87
C GLU A 402 -26.36 -17.29 -13.04
N TYR A 403 -27.64 -17.62 -12.81
CA TYR A 403 -28.66 -17.83 -13.87
C TYR A 403 -29.99 -17.20 -13.44
N SER A 404 -30.01 -15.89 -13.19
CA SER A 404 -31.21 -15.18 -12.73
C SER A 404 -32.23 -14.99 -13.82
N ASP A 405 -31.78 -14.92 -15.07
CA ASP A 405 -32.68 -14.95 -16.21
C ASP A 405 -33.15 -16.38 -16.57
N VAL A 406 -34.31 -16.47 -17.21
CA VAL A 406 -34.95 -17.76 -17.52
C VAL A 406 -34.48 -18.34 -18.86
N ASP A 407 -33.38 -17.81 -19.41
CA ASP A 407 -32.89 -18.13 -20.74
C ASP A 407 -31.87 -19.30 -20.75
N GLY A 408 -31.30 -19.61 -19.57
CA GLY A 408 -30.38 -20.72 -19.34
C GLY A 408 -28.91 -20.41 -19.66
N ARG A 409 -28.55 -19.14 -19.82
CA ARG A 409 -27.18 -18.62 -19.84
C ARG A 409 -26.83 -17.96 -18.51
N ARG A 410 -25.53 -17.78 -18.27
CA ARG A 410 -25.09 -16.95 -17.15
C ARG A 410 -25.40 -15.50 -17.42
N ASP A 411 -25.74 -14.73 -16.39
CA ASP A 411 -26.12 -13.32 -16.55
C ASP A 411 -24.94 -12.49 -17.10
N GLY A 412 -23.70 -12.83 -16.72
CA GLY A 412 -22.47 -12.29 -17.33
C GLY A 412 -22.20 -12.70 -18.79
N ASP A 413 -22.80 -13.76 -19.31
CA ASP A 413 -22.65 -14.18 -20.71
C ASP A 413 -23.61 -13.43 -21.67
N ILE A 414 -24.48 -12.56 -21.13
CA ILE A 414 -25.52 -11.83 -21.89
C ILE A 414 -24.96 -10.53 -22.48
N GLN A 415 -25.00 -10.40 -23.82
CA GLN A 415 -24.68 -9.14 -24.50
C GLN A 415 -25.80 -8.11 -24.32
N ARG A 416 -25.50 -6.98 -23.67
CA ARG A 416 -26.45 -5.87 -23.43
C ARG A 416 -26.03 -4.63 -24.24
N GLU A 417 -26.99 -3.92 -24.83
CA GLU A 417 -26.72 -2.65 -25.55
C GLU A 417 -26.76 -1.47 -24.56
N GLN A 418 -25.69 -0.66 -24.49
CA GLN A 418 -25.67 0.59 -23.73
C GLN A 418 -25.63 1.80 -24.68
N THR A 419 -26.40 2.85 -24.42
CA THR A 419 -26.37 4.10 -25.20
C THR A 419 -25.73 5.21 -24.37
N TYR A 420 -24.62 5.76 -24.83
CA TYR A 420 -23.94 6.86 -24.16
C TYR A 420 -24.31 8.18 -24.83
N THR A 421 -24.74 9.16 -24.04
CA THR A 421 -24.99 10.53 -24.54
C THR A 421 -23.88 11.44 -24.05
N GLU A 422 -22.91 11.73 -24.92
CA GLU A 422 -21.83 12.67 -24.61
C GLU A 422 -22.25 14.09 -25.02
N LYS A 423 -22.27 15.04 -24.08
CA LYS A 423 -22.53 16.46 -24.39
C LYS A 423 -21.25 17.16 -24.81
N ILE A 424 -20.96 17.16 -26.11
CA ILE A 424 -19.89 17.97 -26.70
C ILE A 424 -20.47 19.33 -27.15
N GLY A 425 -20.53 20.31 -26.25
CA GLY A 425 -20.98 21.67 -26.54
C GLY A 425 -22.51 21.85 -26.61
N ASN A 426 -23.00 22.75 -27.47
CA ASN A 426 -24.42 23.14 -27.56
C ASN A 426 -25.28 22.23 -28.45
N GLU A 427 -24.77 21.09 -28.91
CA GLU A 427 -25.56 20.09 -29.66
C GLU A 427 -25.42 18.73 -28.98
N GLU A 428 -26.57 18.09 -28.70
CA GLU A 428 -26.65 16.73 -28.17
C GLU A 428 -26.37 15.75 -29.32
N SER A 429 -25.31 14.94 -29.20
CA SER A 429 -25.04 13.83 -30.10
C SER A 429 -25.06 12.52 -29.32
N GLU A 430 -25.98 11.62 -29.69
CA GLU A 430 -26.06 10.26 -29.18
C GLU A 430 -24.95 9.40 -29.83
N ILE A 431 -24.12 8.76 -29.01
CA ILE A 431 -23.17 7.74 -29.46
C ILE A 431 -23.73 6.38 -29.02
N LEU A 432 -24.10 5.57 -30.02
CA LEU A 432 -24.46 4.17 -29.82
C LEU A 432 -23.18 3.35 -29.86
N GLU A 433 -22.73 2.88 -28.70
CA GLU A 433 -21.62 1.92 -28.62
C GLU A 433 -22.18 0.55 -28.22
N VAL A 434 -21.79 -0.49 -28.96
CA VAL A 434 -22.17 -1.87 -28.68
C VAL A 434 -20.91 -2.56 -28.18
N GLY A 435 -20.81 -2.74 -26.87
CA GLY A 435 -19.64 -3.33 -26.23
C GLY A 435 -20.03 -4.07 -24.95
N VAL A 436 -19.51 -5.30 -24.85
CA VAL A 436 -19.63 -6.29 -23.77
C VAL A 436 -19.18 -5.72 -22.45
#